data_AF-A0A969H402-F1
#
_entry.id   AF-A0A969H402-F1
#
_cell.length_a   1.000
_cell.length_b   1.000
_cell.length_c   1.000
_cell.angle_alpha   90.00
_cell.angle_beta   90.00
_cell.angle_gamma   90.00
#
_symmetry.space_group_name_H-M   'P 1'
#
loop_
_entity.id
_entity.type
_entity.pdbx_description
1 polymer ?
#
loop_
_entity_poly.entity_id
_entity_poly.type
_entity_poly.pdbx_seq_one_letter_code
_entity_poly.pdbx_strand_id
1 'polypeptide(L)'
;MEEFRSPIVDSLVVTLANKQAIKPDDFTAPNAEGGVYLTEHPRRVFLKYFEERMNTEVSHPDVQTAVSYRRAIQLQIRRYRRSLLEVAPYTAFLRSV
;
A
#
# COMPACT_ATOMS: atom_id res chain seq x y z
N MET A 1 0.05 1.43 9.63
CA MET A 1 0.15 0.58 8.41
C MET A 1 -1.19 -0.05 8.05
N GLU A 2 -1.94 -0.60 9.00
CA GLU A 2 -3.19 -1.34 8.70
C GLU A 2 -4.22 -0.56 7.87
N GLU A 3 -4.41 0.73 8.15
CA GLU A 3 -5.33 1.60 7.39
C GLU A 3 -5.00 1.68 5.89
N PHE A 4 -3.74 1.43 5.52
CA PHE A 4 -3.25 1.49 4.15
C PHE A 4 -3.02 0.12 3.52
N ARG A 5 -3.05 -0.96 4.30
CA ARG A 5 -2.78 -2.33 3.81
C ARG A 5 -3.77 -2.73 2.73
N SER A 6 -5.07 -2.61 3.00
CA SER A 6 -6.10 -2.95 2.02
C SER A 6 -6.06 -2.05 0.76
N PRO A 7 -6.09 -0.70 0.86
CA PRO A 7 -6.15 0.15 -0.32
C PRO A 7 -4.86 0.21 -1.14
N ILE A 8 -3.70 -0.11 -0.55
CA ILE A 8 -2.41 -0.12 -1.24
C ILE A 8 -1.99 -1.54 -1.60
N VAL A 9 -1.80 -2.43 -0.61
CA VAL A 9 -1.17 -3.73 -0.79
C VAL A 9 -2.15 -4.78 -1.32
N ASP A 10 -3.27 -5.01 -0.63
CA ASP A 10 -4.16 -6.11 -0.99
C ASP A 10 -4.76 -5.89 -2.39
N SER A 11 -5.23 -4.66 -2.66
CA SER A 11 -5.76 -4.31 -3.97
C SER A 11 -4.68 -4.29 -5.07
N LEU A 12 -3.41 -4.02 -4.75
CA LEU A 12 -2.30 -4.16 -5.69
C LEU A 12 -2.08 -5.64 -6.04
N VAL A 13 -2.01 -6.52 -5.04
CA VAL A 13 -1.82 -7.97 -5.26
C VAL A 13 -2.94 -8.53 -6.14
N VAL A 14 -4.20 -8.19 -5.85
CA VAL A 14 -5.35 -8.58 -6.69
C VAL A 14 -5.20 -8.05 -8.11
N THR A 15 -4.76 -6.80 -8.28
CA THR A 15 -4.52 -6.21 -9.60
C THR A 15 -3.43 -6.97 -10.37
N LEU A 16 -2.32 -7.31 -9.71
CA LEU A 16 -1.20 -8.02 -10.32
C LEU A 16 -1.60 -9.44 -10.75
N ALA A 17 -2.38 -10.14 -9.91
CA ALA A 17 -2.93 -11.45 -10.24
C ALA A 17 -3.90 -11.39 -11.43
N ASN A 18 -4.87 -10.46 -11.39
CA ASN A 18 -5.87 -10.31 -12.46
C ASN A 18 -5.25 -9.92 -13.80
N LYS A 19 -4.20 -9.09 -13.79
CA LYS A 19 -3.46 -8.71 -14.99
C LYS A 19 -2.45 -9.77 -15.45
N GLN A 20 -2.31 -10.87 -14.71
CA GLN A 20 -1.25 -11.87 -14.92
C GLN A 20 0.15 -11.25 -14.98
N ALA A 21 0.36 -10.14 -14.26
CA ALA A 21 1.64 -9.44 -14.18
C ALA A 21 2.64 -10.19 -13.28
N ILE A 22 2.12 -11.03 -12.38
CA ILE A 22 2.86 -12.03 -11.61
C ILE A 22 2.07 -13.34 -11.72
N LYS A 23 2.76 -14.44 -12.01
CA LYS A 23 2.21 -15.78 -12.28
C LYS A 23 2.74 -16.82 -11.28
N PRO A 24 2.16 -18.02 -11.18
CA PRO A 24 2.70 -19.07 -10.31
C PRO A 24 4.18 -19.42 -10.57
N ASP A 25 4.61 -19.41 -11.83
CA ASP A 25 6.00 -19.71 -12.22
C ASP A 25 7.00 -18.59 -11.88
N ASP A 26 6.52 -17.42 -11.44
CA ASP A 26 7.35 -16.32 -10.97
C ASP A 26 7.89 -16.54 -9.54
N PHE A 27 7.47 -17.63 -8.89
CA PHE A 27 7.85 -17.98 -7.53
C PHE A 27 8.84 -19.15 -7.49
N THR A 28 9.68 -19.18 -6.46
CA THR A 28 10.51 -20.34 -6.14
C THR A 28 9.64 -21.50 -5.66
N ALA A 29 10.10 -22.73 -5.87
CA ALA A 29 9.56 -23.86 -5.11
C ALA A 29 9.76 -23.63 -3.59
N PRO A 30 8.94 -24.25 -2.74
CA PRO A 30 9.13 -24.20 -1.29
C PRO A 30 10.54 -24.66 -0.91
N ASN A 31 11.25 -23.87 -0.11
CA ASN A 31 12.54 -24.27 0.44
C ASN A 31 12.37 -25.34 1.55
N ALA A 32 13.46 -25.77 2.18
CA ALA A 32 13.42 -26.76 3.25
C ALA A 32 12.54 -26.37 4.47
N GLU A 33 12.27 -25.08 4.65
CA GLU A 33 11.43 -24.53 5.71
C GLU A 33 9.99 -24.20 5.21
N GLY A 34 9.68 -24.51 3.95
CA GLY A 34 8.39 -24.20 3.31
C GLY A 34 8.26 -22.78 2.77
N GLY A 35 9.32 -21.98 2.78
CA GLY A 35 9.33 -20.60 2.28
C GLY A 35 9.22 -20.53 0.75
N VAL A 36 8.36 -19.65 0.26
CA VAL A 36 8.13 -19.37 -1.17
C VAL A 36 8.43 -17.89 -1.44
N TYR A 37 9.26 -17.62 -2.44
CA TYR A 37 9.75 -16.27 -2.71
C TYR A 37 9.53 -15.89 -4.18
N LEU A 38 9.37 -14.60 -4.45
CA LEU A 38 9.43 -14.08 -5.81
C LEU A 38 10.86 -14.17 -6.37
N THR A 39 10.99 -14.64 -7.60
CA THR A 39 12.26 -14.59 -8.34
C THR A 39 12.65 -13.14 -8.63
N GLU A 40 13.87 -12.91 -9.12
CA GLU A 40 14.41 -11.55 -9.25
C GLU A 40 13.60 -10.64 -10.18
N HIS A 41 13.23 -11.15 -11.35
CA HIS A 41 12.45 -10.41 -12.34
C HIS A 41 11.06 -9.94 -11.83
N PRO A 42 10.16 -10.82 -11.37
CA PRO A 42 8.82 -10.43 -10.90
C PRO A 42 8.86 -9.58 -9.62
N ARG A 43 9.93 -9.66 -8.81
CA ARG A 43 10.15 -8.72 -7.69
C ARG A 43 10.35 -7.29 -8.18
N ARG A 44 11.11 -7.07 -9.26
CA ARG A 44 11.24 -5.74 -9.88
C ARG A 44 9.91 -5.26 -10.47
N VAL A 45 9.14 -6.17 -11.07
CA VAL A 45 7.78 -5.88 -11.57
C VAL A 45 6.88 -5.43 -10.41
N PHE A 46 6.85 -6.18 -9.31
CA PHE A 46 6.07 -5.82 -8.12
C PHE A 46 6.45 -4.42 -7.61
N LEU A 47 7.75 -4.14 -7.45
CA LEU A 47 8.22 -2.84 -6.98
C LEU A 47 7.79 -1.70 -7.91
N LYS A 48 7.85 -1.89 -9.24
CA LYS A 48 7.37 -0.90 -10.20
C LYS A 48 5.88 -0.57 -9.97
N TYR A 49 5.02 -1.59 -9.92
CA TYR A 49 3.59 -1.37 -9.70
C TYR A 49 3.27 -0.81 -8.31
N PHE A 50 4.05 -1.19 -7.29
CA PHE A 50 3.94 -0.62 -5.95
C PHE A 50 4.29 0.86 -5.96
N GLU A 51 5.38 1.26 -6.62
CA GLU A 51 5.81 2.65 -6.77
C GLU A 51 4.76 3.49 -7.51
N GLU A 52 4.18 2.96 -8.58
CA GLU A 52 3.06 3.55 -9.30
C GLU A 52 1.83 3.69 -8.40
N ARG A 53 1.47 2.64 -7.65
CA ARG A 53 0.36 2.67 -6.69
C ARG A 53 0.58 3.74 -5.62
N MET A 54 1.78 3.88 -5.09
CA MET A 54 2.11 4.89 -4.09
C MET A 54 1.98 6.33 -4.62
N ASN A 55 2.06 6.52 -5.94
CA ASN A 55 1.86 7.80 -6.62
C ASN A 55 0.40 8.08 -7.01
N THR A 56 -0.51 7.10 -6.95
CA THR A 56 -1.92 7.37 -7.28
C THR A 56 -2.54 8.33 -6.28
N GLU A 57 -3.36 9.25 -6.77
CA GLU A 57 -4.01 10.26 -5.96
C GLU A 57 -5.23 9.72 -5.22
N VAL A 58 -5.41 10.19 -3.99
CA VAL A 58 -6.54 9.90 -3.11
C VAL A 58 -6.97 11.17 -2.38
N SER A 59 -8.24 11.22 -2.00
CA SER A 59 -8.73 12.25 -1.09
C SER A 59 -8.24 11.98 0.33
N HIS A 60 -7.93 13.03 1.08
CA HIS A 60 -7.60 12.94 2.49
C HIS A 60 -8.31 14.07 3.26
N PRO A 61 -9.05 13.78 4.35
CA PRO A 61 -9.91 14.77 5.02
C PRO A 61 -9.20 16.02 5.57
N ASP A 62 -7.90 15.96 5.80
CA ASP A 62 -7.10 17.12 6.24
C ASP A 62 -6.77 18.14 5.11
N VAL A 63 -7.05 17.82 3.84
CA VAL A 63 -6.74 18.68 2.69
C VAL A 63 -7.88 18.65 1.66
N GLN A 64 -8.03 19.73 0.89
CA GLN A 64 -9.11 19.85 -0.10
C GLN A 64 -8.75 19.25 -1.48
N THR A 65 -7.45 19.12 -1.77
CA THR A 65 -6.96 18.58 -3.04
C THR A 65 -6.61 17.10 -2.90
N ALA A 66 -6.73 16.35 -4.00
CA ALA A 66 -6.21 14.99 -4.04
C ALA A 66 -4.69 14.97 -3.82
N VAL A 67 -4.20 13.94 -3.15
CA VAL A 67 -2.78 13.77 -2.81
C VAL A 67 -2.37 12.33 -3.06
N SER A 68 -1.10 12.08 -3.37
CA SER A 68 -0.61 10.70 -3.51
C SER A 68 -0.75 9.90 -2.21
N TYR A 69 -0.84 8.57 -2.29
CA TYR A 69 -0.82 7.71 -1.09
C TYR A 69 0.38 7.98 -0.19
N ARG A 70 1.57 8.28 -0.76
CA ARG A 70 2.74 8.73 0.03
C ARG A 70 2.40 9.92 0.91
N ARG A 71 1.75 10.93 0.34
CA ARG A 71 1.38 12.14 1.07
C ARG A 71 0.24 11.87 2.05
N ALA A 72 -0.73 11.04 1.71
CA ALA A 72 -1.80 10.62 2.61
C ALA A 72 -1.25 9.93 3.88
N ILE A 73 -0.25 9.05 3.75
CA ILE A 73 0.42 8.42 4.89
C ILE A 73 1.11 9.47 5.77
N GLN A 74 1.79 10.45 5.18
CA GLN A 74 2.40 11.55 5.93
C GLN A 74 1.37 12.40 6.69
N LEU A 75 0.20 12.64 6.09
CA LEU A 75 -0.91 13.34 6.75
C LEU A 75 -1.44 12.55 7.94
N GLN A 76 -1.60 11.22 7.81
CA GLN A 76 -1.98 10.37 8.95
C GLN A 76 -0.95 10.34 10.06
N ILE A 77 0.35 10.36 9.75
CA ILE A 77 1.40 10.49 10.77
C ILE A 77 1.26 11.83 11.51
N ARG A 78 0.98 12.93 10.80
CA ARG A 78 0.74 14.25 11.42
C ARG A 78 -0.50 14.25 12.30
N ARG A 79 -1.59 13.60 11.86
CA ARG A 79 -2.82 13.44 12.63
C ARG A 79 -2.57 12.64 13.91
N TYR A 80 -1.82 11.55 13.81
CA TYR A 80 -1.41 10.75 14.96
C TYR A 80 -0.54 11.56 15.94
N ARG A 81 0.43 12.32 15.43
CA ARG A 81 1.21 13.25 16.26
C ARG A 81 0.30 14.23 17.00
N ARG A 82 -0.68 14.83 16.32
CA ARG A 82 -1.64 15.76 16.93
C ARG A 82 -2.47 15.09 18.02
N SER A 83 -2.92 13.85 17.82
CA SER A 83 -3.68 13.14 18.85
C SER A 83 -2.86 12.84 20.12
N LEU A 84 -1.54 12.68 19.98
CA LEU A 84 -0.65 12.48 21.13
C LEU A 84 -0.36 13.77 21.90
N LEU A 85 -0.28 14.91 21.20
CA LEU A 85 0.21 16.16 21.79
C LEU A 85 -0.89 17.15 22.18
N GLU A 86 -2.03 17.12 21.49
CA GLU A 86 -3.04 18.20 21.54
C GLU A 86 -4.43 17.69 22.00
N VAL A 87 -4.52 16.47 22.54
CA VAL A 87 -5.78 15.84 23.02
C VAL A 87 -6.88 15.85 21.95
N ALA A 88 -6.50 15.73 20.68
CA ALA A 88 -7.44 15.56 19.58
C ALA A 88 -7.71 14.07 19.34
N PRO A 89 -8.95 13.63 19.07
CA PRO A 89 -9.21 12.23 18.75
C PRO A 89 -8.54 11.85 17.42
N TYR A 90 -7.86 10.70 17.40
CA TYR A 90 -7.36 10.13 16.17
C TYR A 90 -8.51 9.57 15.33
N THR A 91 -8.50 9.88 14.03
CA THR A 91 -9.44 9.31 13.05
C THR A 91 -8.66 8.60 11.95
N ALA A 92 -8.96 7.32 11.78
CA ALA A 92 -8.34 6.46 10.78
C ALA A 92 -8.63 6.93 9.36
N PHE A 93 -7.73 6.61 8.45
CA PHE A 93 -7.88 6.85 7.02
C PHE A 93 -8.94 5.90 6.49
N LEU A 94 -9.98 6.49 5.91
CA LEU A 94 -11.03 5.77 5.23
C LEU A 94 -10.93 6.15 3.76
N ARG A 95 -10.67 5.15 2.91
CA ARG A 95 -10.77 5.34 1.47
C ARG A 95 -12.24 5.54 1.14
N SER A 96 -12.58 6.70 0.59
CA SER A 96 -13.87 6.93 -0.05
C SER A 96 -13.98 5.95 -1.23
N VAL A 97 -14.95 5.03 -1.13
CA VAL A 97 -15.32 4.07 -2.19
C VAL A 97 -16.12 4.78 -3.25
#